data_AF-A0A7S3RBZ9-F1
#
_entry.id   AF-A0A7S3RBZ9-F1
#
_cell.length_a   1.000
_cell.length_b   1.000
_cell.length_c   1.000
_cell.angle_alpha   90.00
_cell.angle_beta   90.00
_cell.angle_gamma   90.00
#
_symmetry.space_group_name_H-M   'P 1'
#
loop_
_entity.id
_entity.type
_entity.pdbx_description
1 polymer ?
#
loop_
_entity_poly.entity_id
_entity_poly.type
_entity_poly.pdbx_seq_one_letter_code
_entity_poly.pdbx_strand_id
1 'polypeptide(L)'
;ASGELLQQRLLCYMLAVLLTPDLLEFRDFFQLRTAFGQADSDSDGFVSVAVAHRLLKDRGIPSRAAAAALGTTDVTKTDVVDLCAVTAALIIARDFLASEDST
;
A
#
# COMPACT_ATOMS: atom_id res chain seq x y z
N ALA A 1 -24.03 -6.63 2.57
CA ALA A 1 -23.14 -5.61 3.18
C ALA A 1 -21.65 -5.91 2.98
N SER A 2 -21.17 -7.16 3.13
CA SER A 2 -19.74 -7.50 2.92
C SER A 2 -19.27 -7.46 1.45
N GLY A 3 -20.12 -7.85 0.51
CA GLY A 3 -19.75 -7.94 -0.91
C GLY A 3 -19.46 -6.59 -1.58
N GLU A 4 -20.22 -5.54 -1.25
CA GLU A 4 -20.05 -4.20 -1.85
C GLU A 4 -18.74 -3.54 -1.41
N LEU A 5 -18.41 -3.62 -0.11
CA LEU A 5 -17.14 -3.15 0.43
C LEU A 5 -15.93 -3.88 -0.18
N LEU A 6 -16.06 -5.19 -0.39
CA LEU A 6 -15.03 -5.99 -1.05
C LEU A 6 -14.82 -5.53 -2.50
N GLN A 7 -15.91 -5.31 -3.25
CA GLN A 7 -15.86 -4.82 -4.62
C GLN A 7 -15.23 -3.42 -4.71
N GLN A 8 -15.57 -2.51 -3.80
CA GLN A 8 -14.98 -1.16 -3.74
C GLN A 8 -13.48 -1.22 -3.48
N ARG A 9 -13.04 -2.03 -2.50
CA ARG A 9 -11.60 -2.23 -2.21
C ARG A 9 -10.85 -2.81 -3.40
N LEU A 10 -11.43 -3.84 -4.03
CA LEU A 10 -10.84 -4.46 -5.21
C LEU A 10 -10.73 -3.46 -6.35
N LEU A 11 -11.74 -2.63 -6.58
CA LEU A 11 -11.72 -1.56 -7.58
C LEU A 11 -10.59 -0.56 -7.30
N CYS A 12 -10.50 -0.03 -6.07
CA CYS A 12 -9.45 0.91 -5.69
C CYS A 12 -8.04 0.29 -5.84
N TYR A 13 -7.88 -0.96 -5.42
CA TYR A 13 -6.63 -1.71 -5.58
C TYR A 13 -6.24 -1.85 -7.06
N MET A 14 -7.16 -2.33 -7.91
CA MET A 14 -6.89 -2.50 -9.34
C MET A 14 -6.54 -1.17 -10.03
N LEU A 15 -7.25 -0.09 -9.71
CA LEU A 15 -6.95 1.24 -10.26
C LEU A 15 -5.56 1.72 -9.84
N ALA A 16 -5.19 1.57 -8.57
CA ALA A 16 -3.86 1.95 -8.08
C ALA A 16 -2.73 1.14 -8.76
N VAL A 17 -2.95 -0.16 -8.99
CA VAL A 17 -2.00 -1.01 -9.73
C VAL A 17 -1.85 -0.51 -11.18
N LEU A 18 -2.95 -0.22 -11.87
CA LEU A 18 -2.92 0.29 -13.25
C LEU A 18 -2.24 1.66 -13.37
N LEU A 19 -2.37 2.50 -12.34
CA LEU A 19 -1.74 3.83 -12.30
C LEU A 19 -0.28 3.80 -11.87
N THR A 20 0.23 2.68 -11.35
CA THR A 20 1.59 2.58 -10.81
C THR A 20 2.68 3.03 -11.80
N PRO A 21 2.66 2.63 -13.09
CA PRO A 21 3.69 3.06 -14.04
C PRO A 21 3.71 4.57 -14.33
N ASP A 22 2.58 5.26 -14.12
CA ASP A 22 2.43 6.69 -14.42
C ASP A 22 2.71 7.55 -13.18
N LEU A 23 2.24 7.11 -12.00
CA LEU A 23 2.33 7.89 -10.76
C LEU A 23 3.60 7.62 -9.95
N LEU A 24 4.28 6.49 -10.15
CA LEU A 24 5.44 6.12 -9.33
C LEU A 24 6.73 6.13 -10.14
N GLU A 25 7.66 6.99 -9.76
CA GLU A 25 8.99 7.01 -10.36
C GLU A 25 9.70 5.66 -10.12
N PHE A 26 10.43 5.19 -11.14
CA PHE A 26 11.17 3.92 -11.06
C PHE A 26 12.13 3.87 -9.86
N ARG A 27 12.79 5.00 -9.52
CA ARG A 27 13.69 5.10 -8.37
C ARG A 27 12.96 4.79 -7.07
N ASP A 28 11.80 5.40 -6.88
CA ASP A 28 11.02 5.27 -5.65
C ASP A 28 10.46 3.86 -5.51
N PHE A 29 9.99 3.27 -6.62
CA PHE A 29 9.60 1.87 -6.68
C PHE A 29 10.76 0.92 -6.35
N PHE A 30 11.95 1.15 -6.92
CA PHE A 30 13.13 0.33 -6.65
C PHE A 30 13.55 0.38 -5.18
N GLN A 31 13.49 1.56 -4.56
CA GLN A 31 13.75 1.72 -3.13
C GLN A 31 12.69 1.00 -2.29
N LEU A 32 11.41 1.07 -2.66
CA LEU A 32 10.33 0.32 -2.02
C LEU A 32 10.56 -1.19 -2.09
N ARG A 33 10.82 -1.71 -3.29
CA ARG A 33 11.13 -3.12 -3.51
C ARG A 33 12.32 -3.59 -2.68
N THR A 34 13.38 -2.78 -2.61
CA THR A 34 14.58 -3.13 -1.84
C THR A 34 14.27 -3.21 -0.34
N ALA A 35 13.57 -2.21 0.21
CA ALA A 35 13.20 -2.21 1.61
C ALA A 35 12.20 -3.33 1.96
N PHE A 36 11.27 -3.62 1.05
CA PHE A 36 10.34 -4.75 1.18
C PHE A 36 11.11 -6.08 1.25
N GLY A 37 12.02 -6.33 0.31
CA GLY A 37 12.80 -7.57 0.28
C GLY A 37 13.75 -7.74 1.48
N GLN A 38 14.12 -6.65 2.16
CA GLN A 38 14.85 -6.74 3.44
C GLN A 38 13.93 -7.05 4.63
N ALA A 39 12.64 -6.74 4.51
CA ALA A 39 11.65 -6.95 5.56
C ALA A 39 10.92 -8.30 5.44
N ASP A 40 10.88 -8.86 4.24
CA ASP A 40 10.43 -10.23 3.93
C ASP A 40 11.51 -11.23 4.39
N SER A 41 11.42 -11.62 5.67
CA SER A 41 12.47 -12.38 6.36
C SER A 41 12.58 -13.85 5.94
N ASP A 42 11.48 -14.44 5.48
CA ASP A 42 11.39 -15.83 5.02
C ASP A 42 11.32 -15.94 3.50
N SER A 43 11.33 -14.81 2.79
CA SER A 43 11.38 -14.73 1.32
C SER A 43 10.19 -15.42 0.65
N ASP A 44 9.02 -15.33 1.28
CA ASP A 44 7.77 -15.91 0.76
C ASP A 44 7.01 -14.93 -0.16
N GLY A 45 7.50 -13.69 -0.27
CA GLY A 45 6.90 -12.62 -1.06
C GLY A 45 5.87 -11.79 -0.31
N PHE A 46 5.69 -12.00 1.00
CA PHE A 46 4.73 -11.31 1.84
C PHE A 46 5.39 -10.64 3.04
N VAL A 47 4.73 -9.60 3.54
CA VAL A 47 5.06 -8.99 4.83
C VAL A 47 3.77 -8.73 5.59
N SER A 48 3.85 -8.69 6.92
CA SER A 48 2.69 -8.27 7.73
C SER A 48 2.25 -6.84 7.40
N VAL A 49 0.95 -6.55 7.53
CA VAL A 49 0.40 -5.19 7.39
C VAL A 49 1.10 -4.20 8.33
N ALA A 50 1.53 -4.63 9.52
CA ALA A 50 2.30 -3.81 10.46
C ALA A 50 3.68 -3.42 9.90
N VAL A 51 4.36 -4.35 9.23
CA VAL A 51 5.64 -4.08 8.54
C VAL A 51 5.42 -3.15 7.35
N ALA A 52 4.41 -3.42 6.52
CA ALA A 52 4.05 -2.55 5.42
C ALA A 52 3.71 -1.12 5.86
N HIS A 53 2.98 -0.97 6.98
CA HIS A 53 2.66 0.33 7.57
C HIS A 53 3.91 1.12 7.94
N ARG A 54 4.89 0.45 8.56
CA ARG A 54 6.20 1.05 8.85
C ARG A 54 6.93 1.47 7.57
N LEU A 55 6.95 0.63 6.54
CA LEU A 55 7.58 0.94 5.25
C LEU A 55 6.97 2.20 4.59
N LEU A 56 5.66 2.40 4.71
CA LEU A 56 4.99 3.61 4.22
C LEU A 56 5.35 4.84 5.07
N LYS A 57 5.37 4.71 6.39
CA LYS A 57 5.76 5.81 7.29
C LYS A 57 7.21 6.26 7.10
N ASP A 58 8.13 5.33 6.89
CA ASP A 58 9.54 5.63 6.62
C ASP A 58 9.72 6.43 5.31
N ARG A 59 8.67 6.48 4.46
CA ARG A 59 8.58 7.29 3.22
C ARG A 59 7.80 8.59 3.40
N GLY A 60 7.52 9.00 4.63
CA GLY A 60 6.85 10.26 4.94
C GLY A 60 5.33 10.21 4.87
N ILE A 61 4.72 9.03 4.69
CA ILE A 61 3.27 8.89 4.70
C ILE A 61 2.74 9.02 6.13
N PRO A 62 1.73 9.88 6.39
CA PRO A 62 1.09 9.98 7.69
C PRO A 62 0.53 8.62 8.15
N SER A 63 0.66 8.33 9.44
CA SER A 63 0.26 7.03 10.01
C SER A 63 -1.21 6.67 9.72
N ARG A 64 -2.10 7.68 9.69
CA ARG A 64 -3.53 7.52 9.40
C ARG A 64 -3.76 7.16 7.94
N ALA A 65 -3.15 7.89 7.01
CA ALA A 65 -3.22 7.63 5.57
C ALA A 65 -2.64 6.23 5.23
N ALA A 66 -1.51 5.85 5.82
CA ALA A 66 -0.92 4.53 5.65
C ALA A 66 -1.86 3.41 6.11
N ALA A 67 -2.50 3.56 7.28
CA ALA A 67 -3.45 2.57 7.79
C ALA A 67 -4.70 2.45 6.92
N ALA A 68 -5.25 3.57 6.45
CA ALA A 68 -6.42 3.60 5.57
C ALA A 68 -6.12 2.97 4.19
N ALA A 69 -4.96 3.28 3.60
CA ALA A 69 -4.54 2.70 2.33
C ALA A 69 -4.30 1.20 2.43
N LEU A 70 -3.60 0.72 3.47
CA LEU A 70 -3.40 -0.72 3.69
C LEU A 70 -4.71 -1.45 3.99
N GLY A 71 -5.65 -0.82 4.70
CA GLY A 71 -6.99 -1.38 4.89
C GLY A 71 -7.81 -1.49 3.59
N THR A 72 -7.38 -0.80 2.53
CA THR A 72 -7.97 -0.86 1.19
C THR A 72 -7.28 -1.92 0.33
N THR A 73 -5.95 -2.03 0.40
CA THR A 73 -5.16 -2.96 -0.43
C THR A 73 -5.04 -4.37 0.15
N ASP A 74 -5.21 -4.53 1.47
CA ASP A 74 -5.51 -5.82 2.08
C ASP A 74 -7.01 -6.14 1.88
N VAL A 75 -7.35 -6.45 0.62
CA VAL A 75 -8.72 -6.60 0.14
C VAL A 75 -9.49 -7.64 0.95
N THR A 76 -8.85 -8.79 1.22
CA THR A 76 -9.43 -9.94 1.93
C THR A 76 -9.15 -9.96 3.44
N LYS A 77 -8.43 -8.95 3.97
CA LYS A 77 -8.06 -8.86 5.40
C LYS A 77 -7.23 -10.05 5.86
N THR A 78 -6.17 -10.36 5.13
CA THR A 78 -5.25 -11.45 5.45
C THR A 78 -4.18 -11.04 6.46
N ASP A 79 -4.08 -9.75 6.80
CA ASP A 79 -3.05 -9.16 7.67
C ASP A 79 -1.60 -9.33 7.16
N VAL A 80 -1.45 -9.86 5.95
CA VAL A 80 -0.23 -9.96 5.16
C VAL A 80 -0.48 -9.41 3.76
N VAL A 81 0.53 -8.76 3.19
CA VAL A 81 0.46 -8.07 1.89
C VAL A 81 1.74 -8.31 1.09
N ASP A 82 1.60 -8.40 -0.23
CA ASP A 82 2.72 -8.50 -1.15
C ASP A 82 3.26 -7.10 -1.55
N LEU A 83 4.36 -7.08 -2.31
CA LEU A 83 4.93 -5.83 -2.82
C LEU A 83 3.93 -5.01 -3.66
N CYS A 84 3.04 -5.68 -4.40
CA CYS A 84 2.06 -5.01 -5.26
C CYS A 84 1.05 -4.22 -4.41
N ALA A 85 0.51 -4.85 -3.36
CA ALA A 85 -0.38 -4.24 -2.39
C ALA A 85 0.28 -3.10 -1.60
N VAL A 86 1.55 -3.23 -1.24
CA VAL A 86 2.29 -2.12 -0.59
C VAL A 86 2.52 -0.96 -1.57
N THR A 87 2.82 -1.25 -2.84
CA THR A 87 2.99 -0.23 -3.88
C THR A 87 1.69 0.52 -4.16
N ALA A 88 0.58 -0.22 -4.30
CA ALA A 88 -0.75 0.35 -4.44
C ALA A 88 -1.12 1.21 -3.21
N ALA A 89 -0.79 0.74 -2.00
CA ALA A 89 -1.05 1.48 -0.78
C ALA A 89 -0.25 2.78 -0.70
N LEU A 90 1.00 2.78 -1.19
CA LEU A 90 1.82 3.99 -1.28
C LEU A 90 1.16 5.04 -2.17
N ILE A 91 0.68 4.65 -3.35
CA ILE A 91 0.01 5.56 -4.29
C ILE A 91 -1.29 6.09 -3.69
N ILE A 92 -2.14 5.21 -3.15
CA ILE A 92 -3.40 5.61 -2.50
C ILE A 92 -3.13 6.60 -1.37
N ALA A 93 -2.18 6.28 -0.48
CA ALA A 93 -1.89 7.12 0.66
C ALA A 93 -1.31 8.48 0.26
N ARG A 94 -0.34 8.50 -0.66
CA ARG A 94 0.36 9.72 -1.08
C ARG A 94 -0.52 10.66 -1.88
N ASP A 95 -1.24 10.13 -2.86
CA ASP A 95 -1.89 10.96 -3.89
C ASP A 95 -3.37 11.23 -3.59
N PHE A 96 -4.00 10.41 -2.74
CA PHE A 96 -5.45 10.50 -2.48
C PHE A 96 -5.82 10.71 -1.02
N LEU A 97 -4.94 10.43 -0.05
CA LEU A 97 -5.26 10.53 1.39
C LEU A 97 -4.38 11.52 2.18
N ALA A 98 -3.12 11.75 1.77
CA ALA A 98 -2.19 12.59 2.53
C ALA A 98 -2.57 14.10 2.55
N SER A 99 -3.43 14.54 1.62
CA SER A 99 -3.93 15.91 1.56
C SER A 99 -5.04 16.21 2.58
N GLU A 100 -5.70 15.19 3.13
CA GLU A 100 -6.84 15.37 4.05
C GLU A 100 -6.43 15.78 5.48
N ASP A 101 -5.15 15.64 5.85
CA ASP A 101 -4.65 16.03 7.17
C ASP A 101 -4.17 17.52 7.22
N SER A 102 -4.34 18.29 6.13
CA SER A 102 -3.96 19.72 6.03
C SER A 102 -5.13 20.70 6.12
N THR A 103 -6.34 20.21 6.39
CA THR A 103 -7.58 21.01 6.59
C THR A 103 -8.19 20.71 7.95
#